data_AF-A0A949CQI3-F1
#
_entry.id   AF-A0A949CQI3-F1
#
_cell.length_a   1.000
_cell.length_b   1.000
_cell.length_c   1.000
_cell.angle_alpha   90.00
_cell.angle_beta   90.00
_cell.angle_gamma   90.00
#
_symmetry.space_group_name_H-M   'P 1'
#
loop_
_entity.id
_entity.type
_entity.pdbx_description
1 polymer ?
#
loop_
_entity_poly.entity_id
_entity_poly.type
_entity_poly.pdbx_seq_one_letter_code
_entity_poly.pdbx_strand_id
1 'polypeptide(L)'
;ILERLEANHLSIAEARQQMEQAANAPPPYSLATTAVVCGLACASIAIFFGGGWREVVSAGLIGLAIAGIEILQSHLNWEQGLLFPVAGFFAAICSLATSKWLFPMDDRLVTLASLVILLPGFSLTIALTELAVGHLSAGTARLAGACATLLTLFLGVAIAWRIAGAWRTSVVVSNPVPYWVEWMAILCAPALFAILFRVRVSRWAIVFAVCLSGFFAFRFVGSQFGVEVGAFAGALVVGSGSNLYARLRDRPSLVPLAPGMILLVPGSLGYRSLSALQNRQTMEGIEFAFGMMLVAMSLVGGLLASSALVPPKRIL
;
A
#
# COMPACT_ATOMS: atom_id res chain seq x y z
N ILE A 1 -18.85 -5.96 -19.58
CA ILE A 1 -19.91 -6.88 -19.12
C ILE A 1 -21.07 -6.07 -18.57
N LEU A 2 -20.89 -5.33 -17.48
CA LEU A 2 -21.93 -4.49 -16.86
C LEU A 2 -22.58 -3.48 -17.84
N GLU A 3 -21.80 -2.78 -18.67
CA GLU A 3 -22.33 -1.88 -19.72
C GLU A 3 -23.28 -2.56 -20.70
N ARG A 4 -22.98 -3.81 -21.07
CA ARG A 4 -23.83 -4.56 -22.01
C ARG A 4 -25.06 -5.13 -21.31
N LEU A 5 -24.97 -5.43 -20.01
CA LEU A 5 -26.11 -5.86 -19.22
C LEU A 5 -27.09 -4.71 -18.96
N GLU A 6 -26.59 -3.53 -18.58
CA GLU A 6 -27.41 -2.31 -18.45
C GLU A 6 -28.04 -1.86 -19.78
N ALA A 7 -27.32 -2.04 -20.90
CA ALA A 7 -27.84 -1.77 -22.23
C ALA A 7 -28.79 -2.87 -22.75
N ASN A 8 -29.16 -3.87 -21.93
CA ASN A 8 -29.96 -5.04 -22.34
C ASN A 8 -29.38 -5.84 -23.53
N HIS A 9 -28.08 -5.71 -23.80
CA HIS A 9 -27.35 -6.47 -24.81
C HIS A 9 -26.79 -7.80 -24.28
N LEU A 10 -27.00 -8.10 -22.99
CA LEU A 10 -26.53 -9.30 -22.32
C LEU A 10 -27.53 -9.71 -21.25
N SER A 11 -27.88 -11.00 -21.20
CA SER A 11 -28.69 -11.53 -20.11
C SER A 11 -27.90 -11.61 -18.80
N ILE A 12 -28.60 -11.65 -17.66
CA ILE A 12 -27.98 -11.81 -16.33
C ILE A 12 -27.15 -13.10 -16.27
N ALA A 13 -27.64 -14.18 -16.88
CA ALA A 13 -26.95 -15.47 -16.94
C ALA A 13 -25.63 -15.37 -17.74
N GLU A 14 -25.66 -14.76 -18.92
CA GLU A 14 -24.46 -14.57 -19.75
C GLU A 14 -23.45 -13.62 -19.10
N ALA A 15 -23.91 -12.57 -18.42
CA ALA A 15 -23.02 -11.65 -17.71
C ALA A 15 -22.37 -12.34 -16.51
N ARG A 16 -23.12 -13.14 -15.76
CA ARG A 16 -22.57 -13.97 -14.68
C ARG A 16 -21.54 -14.95 -15.22
N GLN A 17 -21.83 -15.63 -16.33
CA GLN A 17 -20.89 -16.56 -16.96
C GLN A 17 -19.61 -15.85 -17.43
N GLN A 18 -19.71 -14.67 -18.05
CA GLN A 18 -18.55 -13.88 -18.44
C GLN A 18 -17.75 -13.35 -17.24
N MET A 19 -18.42 -13.01 -16.13
CA MET A 19 -17.74 -12.62 -14.89
C MET A 19 -17.02 -13.80 -14.25
N GLU A 20 -17.64 -14.98 -14.20
CA GLU A 20 -17.02 -16.22 -13.71
C GLU A 20 -15.82 -16.62 -14.60
N GLN A 21 -15.94 -16.52 -15.92
CA GLN A 21 -14.81 -16.75 -16.84
C GLN A 21 -13.66 -15.76 -16.62
N ALA A 22 -13.98 -14.48 -16.37
CA ALA A 22 -12.96 -13.48 -16.06
C ALA A 22 -12.31 -13.72 -14.69
N ALA A 23 -13.07 -14.19 -13.70
CA ALA A 23 -12.58 -14.53 -12.37
C ALA A 23 -11.68 -15.78 -12.38
N ASN A 24 -12.00 -16.77 -13.24
CA ASN A 24 -11.25 -18.02 -13.38
C ASN A 24 -10.12 -17.95 -14.42
N ALA A 25 -9.90 -16.80 -15.04
CA ALA A 25 -8.81 -16.64 -16.00
C ALA A 25 -7.44 -16.86 -15.32
N PRO A 26 -6.49 -17.55 -15.97
CA PRO A 26 -5.19 -17.80 -15.38
C PRO A 26 -4.48 -16.48 -15.06
N PRO A 27 -3.76 -16.41 -13.92
CA PRO A 27 -3.03 -15.21 -13.55
C PRO A 27 -2.01 -14.87 -14.65
N PRO A 28 -1.85 -13.58 -15.00
CA PRO A 28 -0.94 -13.16 -16.08
C PRO A 28 0.55 -13.35 -15.74
N TYR A 29 0.88 -13.53 -14.46
CA TYR A 29 2.23 -13.72 -13.96
C TYR A 29 2.31 -14.99 -13.12
N SER A 30 3.46 -15.67 -13.18
CA SER A 30 3.72 -16.83 -12.33
C SER A 30 3.77 -16.45 -10.85
N LEU A 31 3.54 -17.42 -9.97
CA LEU A 31 3.65 -17.23 -8.52
C LEU A 31 5.06 -16.77 -8.12
N ALA A 32 6.10 -17.33 -8.74
CA ALA A 32 7.49 -16.95 -8.50
C ALA A 32 7.77 -15.49 -8.92
N THR A 33 7.28 -15.06 -10.08
CA THR A 33 7.40 -13.66 -10.52
C THR A 33 6.70 -12.72 -9.55
N THR A 34 5.52 -13.10 -9.06
CA THR A 34 4.76 -12.31 -8.09
C THR A 34 5.54 -12.18 -6.78
N ALA A 35 6.09 -13.27 -6.25
CA ALA A 35 6.88 -13.24 -5.01
C ALA A 35 8.15 -12.37 -5.13
N VAL A 36 8.86 -12.43 -6.26
CA VAL A 36 10.03 -11.57 -6.51
C VAL A 36 9.63 -10.10 -6.56
N VAL A 37 8.54 -9.78 -7.27
CA VAL A 37 8.02 -8.41 -7.35
C VAL A 37 7.55 -7.92 -5.98
N CYS A 38 6.96 -8.79 -5.16
CA CYS A 38 6.61 -8.48 -3.78
C CYS A 38 7.85 -8.08 -2.97
N GLY A 39 8.92 -8.88 -3.02
CA GLY A 39 10.18 -8.54 -2.37
C GLY A 39 10.75 -7.20 -2.85
N LEU A 40 10.77 -6.96 -4.17
CA LEU A 40 11.24 -5.69 -4.72
C LEU A 40 10.38 -4.49 -4.30
N ALA A 41 9.07 -4.67 -4.17
CA ALA A 41 8.17 -3.63 -3.68
C ALA A 41 8.47 -3.31 -2.20
N CYS A 42 8.66 -4.32 -1.35
CA CYS A 42 9.06 -4.12 0.06
C CYS A 42 10.42 -3.40 0.18
N ALA A 43 11.39 -3.76 -0.66
CA ALA A 43 12.69 -3.07 -0.73
C ALA A 43 12.52 -1.59 -1.15
N SER A 44 11.68 -1.30 -2.14
CA SER A 44 11.38 0.07 -2.56
C SER A 44 10.73 0.90 -1.45
N ILE A 45 9.85 0.30 -0.64
CA ILE A 45 9.21 0.99 0.49
C ILE A 45 10.21 1.27 1.61
N ALA A 46 11.17 0.37 1.87
CA ALA A 46 12.24 0.63 2.82
C ALA A 46 13.07 1.87 2.45
N ILE A 47 13.30 2.10 1.14
CA ILE A 47 13.94 3.34 0.65
C ILE A 47 13.11 4.57 1.01
N PHE A 48 11.80 4.55 0.77
CA PHE A 48 10.90 5.67 1.11
C PHE A 48 10.80 5.96 2.61
N PHE A 49 11.03 4.95 3.46
CA PHE A 49 11.09 5.14 4.91
C PHE A 49 12.45 5.69 5.40
N GLY A 50 13.42 5.88 4.50
CA GLY A 50 14.75 6.37 4.83
C GLY A 50 15.71 5.28 5.30
N GLY A 51 15.43 4.01 4.94
CA GLY A 51 16.30 2.88 5.27
C GLY A 51 17.63 2.93 4.50
N GLY A 52 18.65 2.32 5.07
CA GLY A 52 19.92 2.08 4.38
C GLY A 52 19.89 0.80 3.57
N TRP A 53 21.02 0.47 2.93
CA TRP A 53 21.15 -0.73 2.10
C TRP A 53 20.83 -2.02 2.86
N ARG A 54 21.16 -2.08 4.16
CA ARG A 54 20.88 -3.23 5.02
C ARG A 54 19.38 -3.41 5.20
N GLU A 55 18.68 -2.34 5.54
CA GLU A 55 17.24 -2.35 5.71
C GLU A 55 16.51 -2.67 4.40
N VAL A 56 16.99 -2.12 3.28
CA VAL A 56 16.40 -2.36 1.94
C VAL A 56 16.51 -3.82 1.53
N VAL A 57 17.70 -4.43 1.67
CA VAL A 57 17.90 -5.85 1.33
C VAL A 57 17.10 -6.75 2.26
N SER A 58 17.14 -6.49 3.58
CA SER A 58 16.38 -7.27 4.56
C SER A 58 14.87 -7.19 4.34
N ALA A 59 14.33 -5.99 4.09
CA ALA A 59 12.90 -5.80 3.81
C ALA A 59 12.47 -6.55 2.55
N GLY A 60 13.31 -6.55 1.51
CA GLY A 60 13.04 -7.27 0.28
C GLY A 60 13.05 -8.79 0.44
N LEU A 61 14.04 -9.33 1.16
CA LEU A 61 14.13 -10.78 1.42
C LEU A 61 12.99 -11.28 2.31
N ILE A 62 12.66 -10.53 3.37
CA ILE A 62 11.54 -10.87 4.26
C ILE A 62 10.21 -10.75 3.51
N GLY A 63 10.03 -9.70 2.70
CA GLY A 63 8.84 -9.54 1.86
C GLY A 63 8.65 -10.68 0.85
N LEU A 64 9.74 -11.14 0.22
CA LEU A 64 9.73 -12.31 -0.67
C LEU A 64 9.35 -13.58 0.09
N ALA A 65 9.89 -13.78 1.29
CA ALA A 65 9.55 -14.93 2.13
C ALA A 65 8.08 -14.91 2.57
N ILE A 66 7.52 -13.74 2.91
CA ILE A 66 6.10 -13.57 3.22
C ILE A 66 5.21 -13.91 2.01
N ALA A 67 5.59 -13.49 0.80
CA ALA A 67 4.89 -13.91 -0.41
C ALA A 67 4.95 -15.44 -0.61
N GLY A 68 6.07 -16.07 -0.23
CA GLY A 68 6.17 -17.53 -0.18
C GLY A 68 5.20 -18.18 0.83
N ILE A 69 5.03 -17.58 2.02
CA ILE A 69 4.06 -18.02 3.03
C ILE A 69 2.63 -17.91 2.48
N GLU A 70 2.30 -16.81 1.79
CA GLU A 70 1.00 -16.61 1.14
C GLU A 70 0.73 -17.69 0.07
N ILE A 71 1.72 -17.97 -0.78
CA ILE A 71 1.61 -19.04 -1.78
C ILE A 71 1.40 -20.39 -1.11
N LEU A 72 2.19 -20.72 -0.07
CA LEU A 72 2.07 -21.98 0.64
C LEU A 72 0.70 -22.12 1.33
N GLN A 73 0.19 -21.05 1.94
CA GLN A 73 -1.14 -21.01 2.54
C GLN A 73 -2.22 -21.33 1.50
N SER A 74 -2.12 -20.78 0.29
CA SER A 74 -3.07 -21.04 -0.80
C SER A 74 -3.09 -22.50 -1.25
N HIS A 75 -2.00 -23.24 -1.07
CA HIS A 75 -1.92 -24.67 -1.37
C HIS A 75 -2.39 -25.55 -0.20
N LEU A 76 -2.20 -25.11 1.05
CA LEU A 76 -2.52 -25.89 2.26
C LEU A 76 -3.94 -25.66 2.80
N ASN A 77 -4.75 -24.78 2.17
CA ASN A 77 -6.10 -24.43 2.60
C ASN A 77 -6.20 -24.01 4.08
N TRP A 78 -5.18 -23.36 4.62
CA TRP A 78 -5.26 -22.79 5.97
C TRP A 78 -6.34 -21.71 6.03
N GLU A 79 -6.97 -21.59 7.21
CA GLU A 79 -7.87 -20.50 7.57
C GLU A 79 -7.28 -19.13 7.15
N GLN A 80 -8.02 -18.38 6.33
CA GLN A 80 -7.55 -17.11 5.77
C GLN A 80 -7.19 -16.08 6.85
N GLY A 81 -7.84 -16.19 8.02
CA GLY A 81 -7.60 -15.32 9.18
C GLY A 81 -6.21 -15.46 9.81
N LEU A 82 -5.51 -16.58 9.59
CA LEU A 82 -4.19 -16.85 10.20
C LEU A 82 -3.01 -16.23 9.44
N LEU A 83 -3.17 -15.89 8.15
CA LEU A 83 -2.06 -15.36 7.35
C LEU A 83 -1.51 -14.04 7.91
N PHE A 84 -2.40 -13.09 8.24
CA PHE A 84 -1.99 -11.76 8.71
C PHE A 84 -1.18 -11.79 10.02
N PRO A 85 -1.63 -12.45 11.10
CA PRO A 85 -0.85 -12.53 12.33
C PRO A 85 0.44 -13.34 12.15
N VAL A 86 0.43 -14.42 11.35
CA VAL A 86 1.65 -15.22 11.09
C VAL A 86 2.67 -14.40 10.31
N ALA A 87 2.24 -13.67 9.28
CA ALA A 87 3.13 -12.81 8.51
C ALA A 87 3.71 -11.67 9.36
N GLY A 88 2.87 -11.02 10.18
CA GLY A 88 3.33 -9.98 11.12
C GLY A 88 4.37 -10.51 12.12
N PHE A 89 4.11 -11.69 12.69
CA PHE A 89 5.02 -12.36 13.59
C PHE A 89 6.34 -12.74 12.90
N PHE A 90 6.26 -13.35 11.72
CA PHE A 90 7.41 -13.76 10.92
C PHE A 90 8.29 -12.56 10.54
N ALA A 91 7.68 -11.49 10.03
CA ALA A 91 8.37 -10.26 9.67
C ALA A 91 9.17 -9.69 10.86
N ALA A 92 8.52 -9.56 12.01
CA ALA A 92 9.12 -9.00 13.20
C ALA A 92 10.24 -9.88 13.78
N ILE A 93 10.05 -11.21 13.82
CA ILE A 93 11.08 -12.15 14.27
C ILE A 93 12.27 -12.15 13.33
N CYS A 94 12.06 -12.28 12.02
CA CYS A 94 13.15 -12.30 11.05
C CYS A 94 13.93 -10.99 11.05
N SER A 95 13.23 -9.86 11.19
CA SER A 95 13.86 -8.56 11.31
C SER A 95 14.74 -8.45 12.57
N LEU A 96 14.22 -8.85 13.74
CA LEU A 96 14.99 -8.88 14.99
C LEU A 96 16.19 -9.85 14.91
N ALA A 97 15.98 -11.05 14.40
CA ALA A 97 17.00 -12.08 14.23
C ALA A 97 18.14 -11.59 13.32
N THR A 98 17.78 -10.95 12.19
CA THR A 98 18.75 -10.40 11.24
C THR A 98 19.55 -9.26 11.88
N SER A 99 18.88 -8.36 12.62
CA SER A 99 19.54 -7.26 13.33
C SER A 99 20.53 -7.76 14.38
N LYS A 100 20.19 -8.86 15.07
CA LYS A 100 21.03 -9.46 16.12
C LYS A 100 22.21 -10.28 15.60
N TRP A 101 22.00 -11.11 14.59
CA TRP A 101 22.98 -12.13 14.18
C TRP A 101 23.72 -11.82 12.88
N LEU A 102 23.16 -11.01 11.98
CA LEU A 102 23.82 -10.69 10.72
C LEU A 102 24.50 -9.32 10.76
N PHE A 103 23.73 -8.25 10.97
CA PHE A 103 24.26 -6.89 11.02
C PHE A 103 23.29 -5.94 11.73
N PRO A 104 23.78 -4.92 12.46
CA PRO A 104 22.93 -3.90 13.06
C PRO A 104 22.13 -3.17 11.98
N MET A 105 20.81 -3.13 12.15
CA MET A 105 19.85 -2.44 11.29
C MET A 105 18.60 -2.03 12.09
N ASP A 106 17.80 -1.12 11.53
CA ASP A 106 16.50 -0.75 12.12
C ASP A 106 15.44 -1.85 11.91
N ASP A 107 15.21 -2.64 12.95
CA ASP A 107 14.29 -3.77 12.89
C ASP A 107 12.83 -3.36 12.61
N ARG A 108 12.43 -2.17 13.04
CA ARG A 108 11.05 -1.68 12.95
C ARG A 108 10.74 -1.20 11.56
N LEU A 109 11.66 -0.43 10.96
CA LEU A 109 11.56 0.01 9.57
C LEU A 109 11.46 -1.21 8.65
N VAL A 110 12.33 -2.21 8.83
CA VAL A 110 12.32 -3.44 8.04
C VAL A 110 11.01 -4.21 8.24
N THR A 111 10.52 -4.36 9.48
CA THR A 111 9.24 -5.03 9.77
C THR A 111 8.10 -4.35 9.02
N LEU A 112 7.96 -3.02 9.12
CA LEU A 112 6.90 -2.28 8.46
C LEU A 112 7.01 -2.35 6.92
N ALA A 113 8.21 -2.15 6.37
CA ALA A 113 8.43 -2.19 4.93
C ALA A 113 8.14 -3.57 4.33
N SER A 114 8.51 -4.65 5.04
CA SER A 114 8.25 -6.02 4.59
C SER A 114 6.77 -6.43 4.57
N LEU A 115 5.93 -5.75 5.36
CA LEU A 115 4.50 -6.04 5.50
C LEU A 115 3.61 -5.19 4.58
N VAL A 116 4.19 -4.24 3.82
CA VAL A 116 3.43 -3.24 3.07
C VAL A 116 2.40 -3.83 2.10
N ILE A 117 2.68 -5.01 1.54
CA ILE A 117 1.82 -5.69 0.57
C ILE A 117 0.59 -6.31 1.24
N LEU A 118 0.72 -6.72 2.49
CA LEU A 118 -0.37 -7.26 3.29
C LEU A 118 -1.22 -6.17 3.94
N LEU A 119 -0.75 -4.90 3.92
CA LEU A 119 -1.56 -3.81 4.41
C LEU A 119 -2.79 -3.65 3.50
N PRO A 120 -4.00 -3.53 4.07
CA PRO A 120 -5.25 -3.42 3.32
C PRO A 120 -5.42 -2.00 2.73
N GLY A 121 -4.37 -1.42 2.15
CA GLY A 121 -4.35 -0.05 1.65
C GLY A 121 -5.38 0.21 0.56
N PHE A 122 -5.59 -0.77 -0.34
CA PHE A 122 -6.63 -0.69 -1.36
C PHE A 122 -8.04 -0.71 -0.76
N SER A 123 -8.31 -1.66 0.15
CA SER A 123 -9.59 -1.76 0.86
C SER A 123 -9.89 -0.49 1.67
N LEU A 124 -8.87 0.07 2.32
CA LEU A 124 -8.98 1.33 3.06
C LEU A 124 -9.27 2.51 2.13
N THR A 125 -8.60 2.57 0.97
CA THR A 125 -8.86 3.60 -0.05
C THR A 125 -10.29 3.53 -0.57
N ILE A 126 -10.77 2.34 -0.92
CA ILE A 126 -12.16 2.15 -1.37
C ILE A 126 -13.14 2.51 -0.24
N ALA A 127 -12.91 2.01 0.97
CA ALA A 127 -13.77 2.28 2.11
C ALA A 127 -13.94 3.79 2.34
N LEU A 128 -12.83 4.53 2.33
CA LEU A 128 -12.87 5.98 2.48
C LEU A 128 -13.58 6.66 1.31
N THR A 129 -13.35 6.20 0.07
CA THR A 129 -14.05 6.73 -1.12
C THR A 129 -15.56 6.51 -1.02
N GLU A 130 -15.99 5.32 -0.59
CA GLU A 130 -17.40 4.98 -0.42
C GLU A 130 -18.06 5.79 0.70
N LEU A 131 -17.39 5.94 1.85
CA LEU A 131 -17.85 6.82 2.93
C LEU A 131 -18.02 8.26 2.43
N ALA A 132 -17.06 8.73 1.65
CA ALA A 132 -16.99 10.09 1.17
C ALA A 132 -18.11 10.42 0.15
N VAL A 133 -18.50 9.44 -0.69
CA VAL A 133 -19.61 9.56 -1.65
C VAL A 133 -20.98 9.25 -1.01
N GLY A 134 -21.02 8.94 0.29
CA GLY A 134 -22.26 8.70 1.04
C GLY A 134 -22.73 7.23 1.08
N HIS A 135 -21.94 6.29 0.56
CA HIS A 135 -22.19 4.85 0.67
C HIS A 135 -21.75 4.30 2.03
N LEU A 136 -22.42 4.75 3.10
CA LEU A 136 -22.02 4.49 4.49
C LEU A 136 -21.98 3.01 4.84
N SER A 137 -22.96 2.20 4.42
CA SER A 137 -23.00 0.77 4.74
C SER A 137 -21.81 0.00 4.15
N ALA A 138 -21.54 0.17 2.86
CA ALA A 138 -20.41 -0.50 2.19
C ALA A 138 -19.06 0.03 2.70
N GLY A 139 -18.94 1.35 2.85
CA GLY A 139 -17.71 2.00 3.30
C GLY A 139 -17.34 1.61 4.74
N THR A 140 -18.31 1.62 5.67
CA THR A 140 -18.06 1.20 7.06
C THR A 140 -17.69 -0.28 7.17
N ALA A 141 -18.36 -1.16 6.43
CA ALA A 141 -18.06 -2.60 6.43
C ALA A 141 -16.63 -2.88 5.91
N ARG A 142 -16.22 -2.26 4.80
CA ARG A 142 -14.85 -2.39 4.29
C ARG A 142 -13.82 -1.79 5.23
N LEU A 143 -14.11 -0.64 5.83
CA LEU A 143 -13.23 0.00 6.81
C LEU A 143 -13.02 -0.91 8.02
N ALA A 144 -14.09 -1.49 8.56
CA ALA A 144 -14.01 -2.44 9.67
C ALA A 144 -13.16 -3.67 9.32
N GLY A 145 -13.33 -4.23 8.12
CA GLY A 145 -12.50 -5.33 7.62
C GLY A 145 -11.01 -4.97 7.49
N ALA A 146 -10.71 -3.78 6.96
CA ALA A 146 -9.34 -3.27 6.88
C ALA A 146 -8.74 -3.06 8.28
N CYS A 147 -9.49 -2.48 9.22
CA CYS A 147 -9.06 -2.32 10.61
C CYS A 147 -8.79 -3.66 11.29
N ALA A 148 -9.68 -4.66 11.12
CA ALA A 148 -9.48 -6.00 11.66
C ALA A 148 -8.20 -6.65 11.12
N THR A 149 -7.94 -6.50 9.82
CA THR A 149 -6.70 -6.99 9.17
C THR A 149 -5.45 -6.33 9.75
N LEU A 150 -5.49 -5.01 9.95
CA LEU A 150 -4.38 -4.27 10.58
C LEU A 150 -4.15 -4.71 12.03
N LEU A 151 -5.22 -4.92 12.79
CA LEU A 151 -5.14 -5.37 14.18
C LEU A 151 -4.53 -6.77 14.30
N THR A 152 -4.93 -7.72 13.46
CA THR A 152 -4.37 -9.09 13.49
C THR A 152 -2.91 -9.11 13.03
N LEU A 153 -2.56 -8.32 12.01
CA LEU A 153 -1.18 -8.15 11.56
C LEU A 153 -0.30 -7.55 12.68
N PHE A 154 -0.77 -6.48 13.32
CA PHE A 154 -0.08 -5.85 14.44
C PHE A 154 0.04 -6.77 15.66
N LEU A 155 -0.98 -7.59 15.93
CA LEU A 155 -0.93 -8.60 17.00
C LEU A 155 0.24 -9.55 16.80
N GLY A 156 0.46 -10.04 15.57
CA GLY A 156 1.63 -10.87 15.23
C GLY A 156 2.95 -10.17 15.53
N VAL A 157 3.11 -8.92 15.10
CA VAL A 157 4.29 -8.10 15.37
C VAL A 157 4.51 -7.91 16.88
N ALA A 158 3.43 -7.59 17.61
CA ALA A 158 3.50 -7.36 19.05
C ALA A 158 3.93 -8.61 19.83
N ILE A 159 3.40 -9.79 19.47
CA ILE A 159 3.80 -11.07 20.07
C ILE A 159 5.29 -11.34 19.82
N ALA A 160 5.75 -11.17 18.57
CA ALA A 160 7.15 -11.34 18.21
C ALA A 160 8.08 -10.43 19.04
N TRP A 161 7.73 -9.15 19.18
CA TRP A 161 8.52 -8.22 19.99
C TRP A 161 8.51 -8.53 21.49
N ARG A 162 7.43 -9.13 22.01
CA ARG A 162 7.38 -9.56 23.42
C ARG A 162 8.28 -10.76 23.68
N ILE A 163 8.30 -11.72 22.76
CA ILE A 163 9.10 -12.97 22.92
C ILE A 163 10.57 -12.73 22.59
N ALA A 164 10.85 -12.04 21.47
CA ALA A 164 12.20 -11.83 20.94
C ALA A 164 12.77 -10.43 21.27
N GLY A 165 12.12 -9.66 22.15
CA GLY A 165 12.53 -8.30 22.47
C GLY A 165 13.96 -8.19 23.01
N ALA A 166 14.47 -9.25 23.65
CA ALA A 166 15.85 -9.34 24.13
C ALA A 166 16.90 -9.40 23.00
N TRP A 167 16.49 -9.71 21.76
CA TRP A 167 17.39 -9.70 20.61
C TRP A 167 17.63 -8.30 20.06
N ARG A 168 16.80 -7.32 20.45
CA ARG A 168 16.92 -5.95 19.94
C ARG A 168 18.25 -5.35 20.41
N THR A 169 19.09 -5.00 19.45
CA THR A 169 20.34 -4.27 19.67
C THR A 169 20.07 -2.78 19.90
N SER A 170 21.06 -2.03 20.38
CA SER A 170 20.99 -0.56 20.52
C SER A 170 20.47 0.11 19.26
N VAL A 171 19.81 1.28 19.43
CA VAL A 171 19.22 2.05 18.33
C VAL A 171 20.26 2.30 17.24
N VAL A 172 20.07 1.66 16.09
CA VAL A 172 20.90 1.87 14.91
C VAL A 172 20.26 3.01 14.12
N VAL A 173 20.98 4.11 13.99
CA VAL A 173 20.58 5.16 13.04
C VAL A 173 20.82 4.59 11.64
N SER A 174 19.74 4.38 10.90
CA SER A 174 19.83 4.00 9.49
C SER A 174 20.54 5.11 8.73
N ASN A 175 21.57 4.76 7.95
CA ASN A 175 22.16 5.68 6.98
C ASN A 175 21.32 5.59 5.70
N PRO A 176 20.54 6.62 5.35
CA PRO A 176 19.66 6.55 4.19
C PRO A 176 20.45 6.26 2.93
N VAL A 177 19.85 5.50 2.01
CA VAL A 177 20.45 5.29 0.69
C VAL A 177 20.70 6.64 -0.01
N PRO A 178 21.70 6.72 -0.91
CA PRO A 178 21.98 7.94 -1.67
C PRO A 178 20.75 8.44 -2.43
N TYR A 179 20.64 9.75 -2.61
CA TYR A 179 19.49 10.40 -3.24
C TYR A 179 19.17 9.89 -4.66
N TRP A 180 20.17 9.46 -5.44
CA TRP A 180 19.95 8.88 -6.76
C TRP A 180 19.15 7.57 -6.71
N VAL A 181 19.29 6.80 -5.62
CA VAL A 181 18.56 5.55 -5.39
C VAL A 181 17.09 5.83 -5.09
N GLU A 182 16.80 6.91 -4.37
CA GLU A 182 15.44 7.37 -4.09
C GLU A 182 14.70 7.70 -5.40
N TRP A 183 15.34 8.38 -6.35
CA TRP A 183 14.77 8.63 -7.68
C TRP A 183 14.53 7.35 -8.47
N MET A 184 15.43 6.37 -8.38
CA MET A 184 15.19 5.06 -8.99
C MET A 184 14.00 4.36 -8.34
N ALA A 185 13.83 4.45 -7.02
CA ALA A 185 12.67 3.90 -6.32
C ALA A 185 11.35 4.56 -6.78
N ILE A 186 11.34 5.88 -6.98
CA ILE A 186 10.18 6.63 -7.52
C ILE A 186 9.78 6.12 -8.91
N LEU A 187 10.74 5.76 -9.75
CA LEU A 187 10.48 5.22 -11.10
C LEU A 187 10.12 3.74 -11.07
N CYS A 188 10.73 2.95 -10.20
CA CYS A 188 10.50 1.51 -10.13
C CYS A 188 9.18 1.15 -9.42
N ALA A 189 8.79 1.89 -8.37
CA ALA A 189 7.61 1.57 -7.58
C ALA A 189 6.30 1.50 -8.41
N PRO A 190 6.00 2.44 -9.32
CA PRO A 190 4.82 2.34 -10.19
C PRO A 190 4.81 1.08 -11.06
N ALA A 191 5.96 0.64 -11.58
CA ALA A 191 6.05 -0.60 -12.34
C ALA A 191 5.78 -1.83 -11.45
N LEU A 192 6.39 -1.88 -10.27
CA LEU A 192 6.18 -2.98 -9.32
C LEU A 192 4.70 -3.10 -8.92
N PHE A 193 4.06 -1.97 -8.57
CA PHE A 193 2.63 -1.97 -8.26
C PHE A 193 1.76 -2.28 -9.49
N ALA A 194 2.15 -1.84 -10.70
CA ALA A 194 1.43 -2.21 -11.92
C ALA A 194 1.46 -3.73 -12.18
N ILE A 195 2.59 -4.40 -11.87
CA ILE A 195 2.68 -5.86 -11.94
C ILE A 195 1.81 -6.51 -10.85
N LEU A 196 1.89 -6.04 -9.60
CA LEU A 196 1.11 -6.57 -8.48
C LEU A 196 -0.40 -6.45 -8.73
N PHE A 197 -0.85 -5.31 -9.26
CA PHE A 197 -2.26 -5.09 -9.65
C PHE A 197 -2.63 -5.71 -11.00
N ARG A 198 -1.74 -6.50 -11.61
CA ARG A 198 -1.97 -7.21 -12.88
C ARG A 198 -2.42 -6.28 -14.01
N VAL A 199 -1.87 -5.07 -14.03
CA VAL A 199 -2.16 -4.06 -15.05
C VAL A 199 -1.50 -4.47 -16.36
N ARG A 200 -2.29 -4.48 -17.44
CA ARG A 200 -1.79 -4.74 -18.81
C ARG A 200 -0.68 -3.76 -19.18
N VAL A 201 0.43 -4.26 -19.73
CA VAL A 201 1.65 -3.49 -20.08
C VAL A 201 1.35 -2.25 -20.92
N SER A 202 0.41 -2.34 -21.87
CA SER A 202 -0.05 -1.21 -22.69
C SER A 202 -0.56 0.00 -21.88
N ARG A 203 -0.86 -0.17 -20.59
CA ARG A 203 -1.39 0.87 -19.69
C ARG A 203 -0.36 1.36 -18.67
N TRP A 204 0.86 0.86 -18.70
CA TRP A 204 1.88 1.32 -17.75
C TRP A 204 2.15 2.81 -17.92
N ALA A 205 2.17 3.33 -19.15
CA ALA A 205 2.40 4.76 -19.41
C ALA A 205 1.44 5.68 -18.63
N ILE A 206 0.15 5.33 -18.53
CA ILE A 206 -0.80 6.14 -17.76
C ILE A 206 -0.61 5.96 -16.25
N VAL A 207 -0.30 4.76 -15.78
CA VAL A 207 0.00 4.51 -14.36
C VAL A 207 1.19 5.36 -13.92
N PHE A 208 2.26 5.35 -14.72
CA PHE A 208 3.43 6.19 -14.50
C PHE A 208 3.07 7.68 -14.51
N ALA A 209 2.37 8.16 -15.53
CA ALA A 209 1.99 9.56 -15.64
C ALA A 209 1.19 10.04 -14.41
N VAL A 210 0.22 9.25 -13.95
CA VAL A 210 -0.61 9.57 -12.78
C VAL A 210 0.19 9.49 -11.48
N CYS A 211 1.00 8.45 -11.27
CA CYS A 211 1.81 8.31 -10.06
C CYS A 211 2.86 9.42 -9.93
N LEU A 212 3.59 9.72 -11.01
CA LEU A 212 4.62 10.75 -11.00
C LEU A 212 4.00 12.14 -10.82
N SER A 213 2.95 12.47 -11.57
CA SER A 213 2.28 13.77 -11.42
C SER A 213 1.71 13.97 -10.01
N GLY A 214 1.11 12.93 -9.42
CA GLY A 214 0.66 12.93 -8.03
C GLY A 214 1.81 13.15 -7.03
N PHE A 215 2.92 12.43 -7.19
CA PHE A 215 4.10 12.57 -6.34
C PHE A 215 4.71 13.98 -6.42
N PHE A 216 4.87 14.52 -7.62
CA PHE A 216 5.40 15.87 -7.81
C PHE A 216 4.45 16.94 -7.25
N ALA A 217 3.14 16.79 -7.45
CA ALA A 217 2.15 17.68 -6.85
C ALA A 217 2.21 17.64 -5.31
N PHE A 218 2.27 16.44 -4.74
CA PHE A 218 2.46 16.25 -3.30
C PHE A 218 3.72 16.95 -2.79
N ARG A 219 4.86 16.73 -3.45
CA ARG A 219 6.15 17.26 -3.01
C ARG A 219 6.22 18.77 -3.14
N PHE A 220 5.77 19.31 -4.26
CA PHE A 220 5.84 20.74 -4.57
C PHE A 220 4.89 21.55 -3.68
N VAL A 221 3.62 21.17 -3.62
CA VAL A 221 2.63 21.84 -2.76
C VAL A 221 2.97 21.63 -1.29
N GLY A 222 3.40 20.42 -0.93
CA GLY A 222 3.77 20.07 0.44
C GLY A 222 4.96 20.87 0.97
N SER A 223 5.94 21.19 0.12
CA SER A 223 7.06 22.05 0.53
C SER A 223 6.67 23.49 0.87
N GLN A 224 5.55 23.97 0.35
CA GLN A 224 5.12 25.36 0.52
C GLN A 224 4.04 25.52 1.60
N PHE A 225 3.13 24.54 1.71
CA PHE A 225 1.91 24.67 2.53
C PHE A 225 1.78 23.60 3.62
N GLY A 226 2.78 22.72 3.76
CA GLY A 226 2.74 21.61 4.73
C GLY A 226 2.26 20.30 4.12
N VAL A 227 2.53 19.20 4.83
CA VAL A 227 2.35 17.83 4.34
C VAL A 227 0.88 17.49 4.10
N GLU A 228 -0.03 18.07 4.89
CA GLU A 228 -1.48 17.90 4.79
C GLU A 228 -2.00 18.44 3.46
N VAL A 229 -1.63 19.68 3.11
CA VAL A 229 -2.03 20.33 1.85
C VAL A 229 -1.36 19.64 0.65
N GLY A 230 -0.11 19.20 0.81
CA GLY A 230 0.58 18.36 -0.17
C GLY A 230 -0.19 17.07 -0.45
N ALA A 231 -0.63 16.37 0.60
CA ALA A 231 -1.43 15.15 0.48
C ALA A 231 -2.74 15.38 -0.26
N PHE A 232 -3.46 16.44 0.10
CA PHE A 232 -4.67 16.87 -0.63
C PHE A 232 -4.38 17.08 -2.12
N ALA A 233 -3.34 17.84 -2.47
CA ALA A 233 -2.98 18.13 -3.86
C ALA A 233 -2.54 16.87 -4.64
N GLY A 234 -1.75 16.00 -4.02
CA GLY A 234 -1.35 14.72 -4.60
C GLY A 234 -2.56 13.84 -4.90
N ALA A 235 -3.46 13.64 -3.93
CA ALA A 235 -4.68 12.87 -4.11
C ALA A 235 -5.62 13.49 -5.15
N LEU A 236 -5.72 14.82 -5.20
CA LEU A 236 -6.50 15.55 -6.20
C LEU A 236 -6.01 15.26 -7.62
N VAL A 237 -4.69 15.31 -7.85
CA VAL A 237 -4.07 15.03 -9.15
C VAL A 237 -4.22 13.56 -9.52
N VAL A 238 -3.94 12.64 -8.59
CA VAL A 238 -4.09 11.20 -8.82
C VAL A 238 -5.54 10.86 -9.16
N GLY A 239 -6.49 11.35 -8.38
CA GLY A 239 -7.92 11.13 -8.61
C GLY A 239 -8.41 11.74 -9.93
N SER A 240 -8.04 12.98 -10.23
CA SER A 240 -8.47 13.68 -11.45
C SER A 240 -7.89 13.01 -12.70
N GLY A 241 -6.61 12.66 -12.68
CA GLY A 241 -5.96 11.93 -13.78
C GLY A 241 -6.56 10.54 -14.00
N SER A 242 -6.89 9.85 -12.91
CA SER A 242 -7.53 8.53 -12.96
C SER A 242 -8.96 8.59 -13.51
N ASN A 243 -9.75 9.57 -13.08
CA ASN A 243 -11.12 9.78 -13.56
C ASN A 243 -11.14 10.26 -15.02
N LEU A 244 -10.21 11.12 -15.42
CA LEU A 244 -10.06 11.58 -16.79
C LEU A 244 -9.69 10.41 -17.72
N TYR A 245 -8.72 9.58 -17.31
CA TYR A 245 -8.37 8.37 -18.05
C TYR A 245 -9.57 7.43 -18.19
N ALA A 246 -10.35 7.23 -17.12
CA ALA A 246 -11.54 6.40 -17.15
C ALA A 246 -12.58 6.90 -18.18
N ARG A 247 -12.75 8.22 -18.30
CA ARG A 247 -13.64 8.85 -19.29
C ARG A 247 -13.15 8.70 -20.72
N LEU A 248 -11.85 8.90 -20.95
CA LEU A 248 -11.28 8.91 -22.31
C LEU A 248 -11.11 7.50 -22.90
N ARG A 249 -10.99 6.47 -22.06
CA ARG A 249 -10.64 5.11 -22.49
C ARG A 249 -11.66 4.04 -22.12
N ASP A 250 -12.77 4.40 -21.48
CA ASP A 250 -13.82 3.48 -21.02
C ASP A 250 -13.27 2.33 -20.15
N ARG A 251 -12.42 2.69 -19.18
CA ARG A 251 -11.77 1.75 -18.26
C ARG A 251 -11.96 2.17 -16.81
N PRO A 252 -11.85 1.24 -15.84
CA PRO A 252 -11.95 1.57 -14.42
C PRO A 252 -10.88 2.59 -13.99
N SER A 253 -11.28 3.65 -13.28
CA SER A 253 -10.38 4.65 -12.68
C SER A 253 -9.42 4.03 -11.65
N LEU A 254 -9.81 2.90 -11.05
CA LEU A 254 -9.00 2.13 -10.10
C LEU A 254 -7.62 1.71 -10.64
N VAL A 255 -7.47 1.57 -11.97
CA VAL A 255 -6.21 1.07 -12.58
C VAL A 255 -5.01 1.97 -12.27
N PRO A 256 -5.04 3.29 -12.57
CA PRO A 256 -3.99 4.21 -12.14
C PRO A 256 -4.16 4.74 -10.71
N LEU A 257 -5.37 4.75 -10.14
CA LEU A 257 -5.64 5.31 -8.82
C LEU A 257 -5.00 4.48 -7.70
N ALA A 258 -5.14 3.16 -7.73
CA ALA A 258 -4.64 2.28 -6.66
C ALA A 258 -3.12 2.41 -6.41
N PRO A 259 -2.24 2.28 -7.43
CA PRO A 259 -0.80 2.46 -7.23
C PRO A 259 -0.43 3.91 -6.84
N GLY A 260 -1.13 4.91 -7.40
CA GLY A 260 -0.89 6.31 -7.08
C GLY A 260 -1.20 6.65 -5.62
N MET A 261 -2.34 6.15 -5.10
CA MET A 261 -2.72 6.38 -3.71
C MET A 261 -1.76 5.70 -2.73
N ILE A 262 -1.32 4.46 -3.00
CA ILE A 262 -0.37 3.75 -2.13
C ILE A 262 0.94 4.53 -1.96
N LEU A 263 1.42 5.18 -3.03
CA LEU A 263 2.63 6.01 -2.99
C LEU A 263 2.45 7.27 -2.12
N LEU A 264 1.23 7.78 -2.00
CA LEU A 264 0.91 9.00 -1.25
C LEU A 264 0.56 8.74 0.23
N VAL A 265 0.28 7.49 0.60
CA VAL A 265 -0.11 7.16 1.99
C VAL A 265 1.05 7.42 2.94
N PRO A 266 0.80 8.08 4.09
CA PRO A 266 1.84 8.47 5.05
C PRO A 266 2.36 7.27 5.88
N GLY A 267 3.02 6.30 5.25
CA GLY A 267 3.63 5.18 5.97
C GLY A 267 4.77 5.62 6.90
N SER A 268 5.54 6.65 6.50
CA SER A 268 6.67 7.17 7.28
C SER A 268 6.25 7.91 8.55
N LEU A 269 5.09 8.58 8.58
CA LEU A 269 4.56 9.22 9.80
C LEU A 269 4.15 8.18 10.84
N GLY A 270 3.50 7.09 10.42
CA GLY A 270 3.17 5.97 11.30
C GLY A 270 4.43 5.32 11.91
N TYR A 271 5.46 5.11 11.09
CA TYR A 271 6.75 4.62 11.58
C TYR A 271 7.40 5.57 12.59
N ARG A 272 7.45 6.89 12.29
CA ARG A 272 8.02 7.89 13.20
C ARG A 272 7.26 7.99 14.52
N SER A 273 5.93 7.93 14.48
CA SER A 273 5.08 7.89 15.67
C SER A 273 5.44 6.70 16.56
N LEU A 274 5.47 5.50 15.98
CA LEU A 274 5.84 4.28 16.70
C LEU A 274 7.26 4.37 17.28
N SER A 275 8.20 4.90 16.50
CA SER A 275 9.60 5.05 16.93
C SER A 275 9.73 6.01 18.12
N ALA A 276 9.07 7.16 18.06
CA ALA A 276 9.05 8.18 19.11
C ALA A 276 8.38 7.67 20.41
N LEU A 277 7.20 7.05 20.31
CA LEU A 277 6.50 6.47 21.47
C LEU A 277 7.38 5.47 22.22
N GLN A 278 8.11 4.63 21.50
CA GLN A 278 8.96 3.63 22.11
C GLN A 278 10.23 4.23 22.75
N ASN A 279 10.77 5.30 22.16
CA ASN A 279 11.90 6.04 22.73
C ASN A 279 11.47 6.93 23.90
N ARG A 280 10.24 6.76 24.42
CA ARG A 280 9.61 7.57 25.48
C ARG A 280 9.45 9.04 25.09
N GLN A 281 9.51 9.37 23.81
CA GLN A 281 9.17 10.68 23.25
C GLN A 281 7.67 10.72 22.96
N THR A 282 6.87 10.59 24.02
CA THR A 282 5.42 10.39 23.89
C THR A 282 4.73 11.55 23.16
N MET A 283 5.17 12.79 23.41
CA MET A 283 4.60 13.98 22.79
C MET A 283 4.81 13.97 21.27
N GLU A 284 6.06 13.80 20.81
CA GLU A 284 6.38 13.67 19.38
C GLU A 284 5.64 12.49 18.74
N GLY A 285 5.54 11.36 19.45
CA GLY A 285 4.81 10.19 19.00
C GLY A 285 3.33 10.46 18.73
N ILE A 286 2.67 11.19 19.64
CA ILE A 286 1.27 11.60 19.50
C ILE A 286 1.12 12.62 18.36
N GLU A 287 2.04 13.58 18.24
CA GLU A 287 2.04 14.58 17.16
C GLU A 287 2.13 13.92 15.78
N PHE A 288 3.05 12.96 15.59
CA PHE A 288 3.14 12.20 14.33
C PHE A 288 1.87 11.38 14.06
N ALA A 289 1.26 10.78 15.08
CA ALA A 289 0.01 10.03 14.91
C ALA A 289 -1.15 10.94 14.48
N PHE A 290 -1.25 12.13 15.10
CA PHE A 290 -2.26 13.11 14.75
C PHE A 290 -2.04 13.66 13.33
N GLY A 291 -0.79 13.99 12.98
CA GLY A 291 -0.42 14.40 11.62
C GLY A 291 -0.75 13.32 10.57
N MET A 292 -0.49 12.04 10.86
CA MET A 292 -0.88 10.93 9.99
C MET A 292 -2.41 10.89 9.76
N MET A 293 -3.21 11.14 10.80
CA MET A 293 -4.67 11.20 10.70
C MET A 293 -5.12 12.39 9.83
N LEU A 294 -4.53 13.57 10.01
CA LEU A 294 -4.81 14.76 9.19
C LEU A 294 -4.43 14.55 7.72
N VAL A 295 -3.28 13.93 7.46
CA VAL A 295 -2.86 13.56 6.10
C VAL A 295 -3.85 12.58 5.48
N ALA A 296 -4.29 11.56 6.23
CA ALA A 296 -5.31 10.63 5.75
C ALA A 296 -6.63 11.34 5.40
N MET A 297 -7.11 12.25 6.25
CA MET A 297 -8.29 13.09 5.95
C MET A 297 -8.07 13.96 4.70
N SER A 298 -6.87 14.52 4.55
CA SER A 298 -6.51 15.36 3.41
C SER A 298 -6.49 14.56 2.10
N LEU A 299 -5.99 13.31 2.12
CA LEU A 299 -6.05 12.40 0.97
C LEU A 299 -7.50 12.11 0.56
N VAL A 300 -8.40 11.88 1.53
CA VAL A 300 -9.83 11.68 1.26
C VAL A 300 -10.45 12.94 0.69
N GLY A 301 -10.15 14.11 1.28
CA GLY A 301 -10.62 15.40 0.77
C GLY A 301 -10.17 15.67 -0.67
N GLY A 302 -8.91 15.36 -0.99
CA GLY A 302 -8.37 15.52 -2.35
C GLY A 302 -9.06 14.58 -3.34
N LEU A 303 -9.32 13.32 -2.94
CA LEU A 303 -10.02 12.36 -3.77
C LEU A 303 -11.49 12.75 -4.02
N LEU A 304 -12.16 13.30 -3.01
CA LEU A 304 -13.50 13.87 -3.14
C LEU A 304 -13.54 15.04 -4.11
N ALA A 305 -12.65 16.02 -3.91
CA ALA A 305 -12.52 17.18 -4.77
C ALA A 305 -12.22 16.75 -6.22
N SER A 306 -11.42 15.69 -6.41
CA SER A 306 -11.15 15.15 -7.74
C SER A 306 -12.39 14.60 -8.44
N SER A 307 -13.31 14.00 -7.68
CA SER A 307 -14.57 13.48 -8.20
C SER A 307 -15.56 14.60 -8.49
N ALA A 308 -15.48 15.75 -7.81
CA ALA A 308 -16.25 16.93 -8.15
C ALA A 308 -15.70 17.62 -9.42
N LEU A 309 -14.38 17.73 -9.55
CA LEU A 309 -13.72 18.35 -10.72
C LEU A 309 -13.84 17.50 -11.98
N VAL A 310 -13.57 16.19 -11.86
CA VAL A 310 -13.64 15.22 -12.95
C VAL A 310 -14.48 14.05 -12.46
N PRO A 311 -15.82 14.09 -12.65
CA PRO A 311 -16.69 13.04 -12.16
C PRO A 311 -16.35 11.69 -12.78
N PRO A 312 -16.20 10.62 -11.98
CA PRO A 312 -15.93 9.29 -12.50
C PRO A 312 -17.06 8.87 -13.45
N LYS A 313 -16.70 8.20 -14.56
CA LYS A 313 -17.70 7.75 -15.54
C LYS A 313 -18.70 6.76 -14.93
N ARG A 314 -18.26 5.97 -13.95
CA ARG A 314 -19.07 5.07 -13.12
C ARG A 314 -18.51 5.03 -11.70
N ILE A 315 -19.39 5.10 -10.70
CA ILE A 315 -19.08 4.77 -9.32
C ILE A 315 -19.15 3.24 -9.25
N LEU A 316 -17.99 2.61 -8.98
CA LEU A 316 -17.75 1.19 -8.69
C LEU A 316 -18.81 0.18 -9.17
#